data_AF-A0A2A4YVD4-F1
#
_entry.id   AF-A0A2A4YVD4-F1
#
_cell.length_a   1.000
_cell.length_b   1.000
_cell.length_c   1.000
_cell.angle_alpha   90.00
_cell.angle_beta   90.00
_cell.angle_gamma   90.00
#
_symmetry.space_group_name_H-M   'P 1'
#
loop_
_entity.id
_entity.type
_entity.pdbx_description
1 polymer ?
#
loop_
_entity_poly.entity_id
_entity_poly.type
_entity_poly.pdbx_seq_one_letter_code
_entity_poly.pdbx_strand_id
1 'polypeptide(L)'
;MRERTTFVKPKNSIVGNIYFDLGNVLAQTRDVQAALESYEAAKEFGFKTELMDSRIAEFESLAKKAERQGKFIDFIKDNFKEVFWTTLAGLVLFIFLIIWWIRKRKKRKGNTVYSK
;
A
#
# COMPACT_ATOMS: atom_id res chain seq x y z
N MET A 1 14.13 -4.04 -49.47
CA MET A 1 13.64 -4.90 -48.38
C MET A 1 14.11 -4.30 -47.06
N ARG A 2 13.19 -3.98 -46.13
CA ARG A 2 13.52 -3.41 -44.81
C ARG A 2 13.66 -4.55 -43.81
N GLU A 3 14.82 -5.20 -43.80
CA GLU A 3 15.18 -6.11 -42.71
C GLU A 3 15.66 -5.26 -41.54
N ARG A 4 14.71 -4.77 -40.72
CA ARG A 4 15.06 -4.42 -39.34
C ARG A 4 15.22 -5.75 -38.61
N THR A 5 16.44 -6.25 -38.57
CA THR A 5 16.82 -7.28 -37.61
C THR A 5 16.51 -6.71 -36.23
N THR A 6 15.46 -7.21 -35.58
CA THR A 6 15.20 -6.90 -34.18
C THR A 6 16.46 -7.35 -33.43
N PHE A 7 17.20 -6.40 -32.87
CA PHE A 7 18.40 -6.68 -32.09
C PHE A 7 17.95 -7.44 -30.84
N VAL A 8 17.97 -8.77 -30.93
CA VAL A 8 17.77 -9.64 -29.77
C VAL A 8 19.08 -9.64 -29.02
N LYS A 9 19.10 -9.00 -27.83
CA LYS A 9 20.27 -9.08 -26.94
C LYS A 9 20.59 -10.57 -26.73
N PRO A 10 21.84 -11.01 -26.99
CA PRO A 10 22.20 -12.39 -26.72
C PRO A 10 22.08 -12.65 -25.22
N LYS A 11 21.53 -13.81 -24.86
CA LYS A 11 21.50 -14.25 -23.46
C LYS A 11 22.93 -14.25 -22.90
N ASN A 12 23.09 -13.70 -21.72
CA ASN A 12 24.38 -13.64 -21.04
C ASN A 12 24.16 -13.96 -19.56
N SER A 13 24.49 -15.19 -19.17
CA SER A 13 24.28 -15.67 -17.80
C SER A 13 25.04 -14.87 -16.76
N ILE A 14 26.23 -14.35 -17.08
CA ILE A 14 27.02 -13.51 -16.17
C ILE A 14 26.28 -12.21 -15.89
N VAL A 15 25.80 -11.55 -16.95
CA VAL A 15 25.06 -10.28 -16.81
C VAL A 15 23.74 -10.52 -16.08
N GLY A 16 23.03 -11.62 -16.39
CA GLY A 16 21.82 -12.00 -15.68
C GLY A 16 22.03 -12.23 -14.18
N ASN A 17 23.11 -12.94 -13.80
CA ASN A 17 23.48 -13.13 -12.39
C ASN A 17 23.77 -11.80 -11.69
N ILE A 18 24.53 -10.91 -12.35
CA ILE A 18 24.86 -9.59 -11.77
C ILE A 18 23.60 -8.77 -11.50
N TYR A 19 22.65 -8.75 -12.43
CA TYR A 19 21.38 -8.05 -12.23
C TYR A 19 20.53 -8.67 -11.12
N PHE A 20 20.53 -10.01 -11.01
CA PHE A 20 19.86 -10.68 -9.89
C PHE A 20 20.49 -10.32 -8.55
N ASP A 21 21.81 -10.32 -8.44
CA ASP A 21 22.52 -9.94 -7.22
C ASP A 21 22.32 -8.46 -6.88
N LEU A 22 22.33 -7.58 -7.87
CA LEU A 22 21.99 -6.17 -7.69
C LEU A 22 20.57 -5.99 -7.16
N GLY A 23 19.60 -6.70 -7.74
CA GLY A 23 18.20 -6.69 -7.26
C GLY A 23 18.09 -7.14 -5.80
N ASN A 24 18.89 -8.13 -5.39
CA ASN A 24 18.93 -8.58 -4.00
C ASN A 24 19.48 -7.50 -3.05
N VAL A 25 20.53 -6.78 -3.46
CA VAL A 25 21.09 -5.66 -2.68
C VAL A 25 20.09 -4.51 -2.58
N LEU A 26 19.46 -4.11 -3.69
CA LEU A 26 18.49 -3.02 -3.72
C LEU A 26 17.26 -3.31 -2.86
N ALA A 27 16.81 -4.57 -2.86
CA ALA A 27 15.74 -5.03 -2.00
C ALA A 27 16.07 -4.87 -0.51
N GLN A 28 17.33 -5.11 -0.12
CA GLN A 28 17.79 -4.90 1.26
C GLN A 28 17.88 -3.41 1.62
N THR A 29 18.22 -2.55 0.66
CA THR A 29 18.27 -1.08 0.86
C THR A 29 16.90 -0.40 0.76
N ARG A 30 15.80 -1.18 0.72
CA ARG A 30 14.40 -0.72 0.64
C ARG A 30 14.04 0.03 -0.65
N ASP A 31 14.84 -0.10 -1.70
CA ASP A 31 14.48 0.41 -3.03
C ASP A 31 13.78 -0.70 -3.83
N VAL A 32 12.51 -0.93 -3.49
CA VAL A 32 11.70 -2.02 -4.04
C VAL A 32 11.51 -1.87 -5.55
N GLN A 33 11.38 -0.63 -6.04
CA GLN A 33 11.20 -0.34 -7.45
C GLN A 33 12.47 -0.66 -8.24
N ALA A 34 13.63 -0.17 -7.79
CA ALA A 34 14.90 -0.47 -8.44
C ALA A 34 15.26 -1.97 -8.36
N ALA A 35 14.86 -2.65 -7.29
CA ALA A 35 15.01 -4.10 -7.17
C ALA A 35 14.19 -4.85 -8.23
N LEU A 36 12.93 -4.46 -8.44
CA LEU A 36 12.06 -5.04 -9.47
C LEU A 36 12.63 -4.83 -10.88
N GLU A 37 13.10 -3.62 -11.18
CA GLU A 37 13.75 -3.28 -12.46
C GLU A 37 15.01 -4.13 -12.69
N SER A 38 15.80 -4.35 -11.64
CA SER A 38 16.99 -5.21 -11.71
C SER A 38 16.64 -6.67 -11.96
N TYR A 39 15.57 -7.21 -11.35
CA TYR A 39 15.11 -8.57 -11.65
C TYR A 39 14.54 -8.71 -13.05
N GLU A 40 13.86 -7.69 -13.57
CA GLU A 40 13.40 -7.67 -14.96
C GLU A 40 14.58 -7.69 -15.93
N ALA A 41 15.61 -6.87 -15.68
CA ALA A 41 16.86 -6.92 -16.44
C ALA A 41 17.53 -8.30 -16.36
N ALA A 42 17.55 -8.94 -15.19
CA ALA A 42 18.08 -10.30 -15.05
C ALA A 42 17.33 -11.30 -15.97
N LYS A 43 16.00 -11.19 -16.07
CA LYS A 43 15.17 -11.99 -17.00
C LYS A 43 15.53 -11.73 -18.46
N GLU A 44 15.75 -10.48 -18.86
CA GLU A 44 16.16 -10.14 -20.24
C GLU A 44 17.45 -10.87 -20.65
N PHE A 45 18.40 -11.02 -19.72
CA PHE A 45 19.67 -11.70 -19.97
C PHE A 45 19.60 -13.23 -19.81
N GLY A 46 18.41 -13.77 -19.52
CA GLY A 46 18.15 -15.21 -19.46
C GLY A 46 18.32 -15.83 -18.07
N PHE A 47 18.46 -15.03 -17.02
CA PHE A 47 18.43 -15.55 -15.65
C PHE A 47 16.99 -15.91 -15.27
N LYS A 48 16.77 -17.14 -14.81
CA LYS A 48 15.45 -17.60 -14.37
C LYS A 48 15.61 -18.60 -13.23
N THR A 49 15.00 -18.30 -12.09
CA THR A 49 14.94 -19.16 -10.91
C THR A 49 13.61 -18.98 -10.22
N GLU A 50 13.10 -20.02 -9.56
CA GLU A 50 11.87 -19.94 -8.76
C GLU A 50 12.00 -18.92 -7.62
N LEU A 51 13.20 -18.80 -7.05
CA LEU A 51 13.51 -17.82 -6.02
C LEU A 51 13.31 -16.39 -6.50
N MET A 52 13.78 -16.06 -7.71
CA MET A 52 13.59 -14.73 -8.28
C MET A 52 12.10 -14.46 -8.55
N ASP A 53 11.37 -15.41 -9.10
CA ASP A 53 9.93 -15.25 -9.37
C ASP A 53 9.14 -15.03 -8.07
N SER A 54 9.48 -15.75 -6.99
CA SER A 54 8.87 -15.52 -5.66
C SER A 54 9.18 -14.12 -5.11
N ARG A 55 10.42 -13.64 -5.27
CA ARG A 55 10.82 -12.30 -4.79
C ARG A 55 10.11 -11.19 -5.56
N ILE A 56 10.00 -11.32 -6.88
CA ILE A 56 9.25 -10.37 -7.71
C ILE A 56 7.80 -10.29 -7.23
N ALA A 57 7.13 -11.43 -7.04
CA ALA A 57 5.74 -11.46 -6.58
C ALA A 57 5.55 -10.77 -5.22
N GLU A 58 6.44 -11.03 -4.26
CA GLU A 58 6.42 -10.38 -2.95
C GLU A 58 6.60 -8.86 -3.09
N PHE A 59 7.58 -8.42 -3.87
CA PHE A 59 7.91 -7.01 -4.01
C PHE A 59 6.87 -6.22 -4.81
N GLU A 60 6.27 -6.80 -5.83
CA GLU A 60 5.11 -6.20 -6.50
C GLU A 60 3.94 -5.98 -5.51
N SER A 61 3.72 -6.94 -4.59
CA SER A 61 2.68 -6.80 -3.58
C SER A 61 2.98 -5.66 -2.60
N LEU A 62 4.25 -5.51 -2.21
CA LEU A 62 4.71 -4.42 -1.34
C LEU A 62 4.62 -3.06 -2.05
N ALA A 63 5.06 -2.98 -3.31
CA ALA A 63 4.98 -1.78 -4.13
C ALA A 63 3.52 -1.32 -4.29
N LYS A 64 2.59 -2.22 -4.62
CA LYS A 64 1.15 -1.93 -4.71
C LYS A 64 0.54 -1.50 -3.37
N LYS A 65 1.04 -2.03 -2.25
CA LYS A 65 0.60 -1.61 -0.92
C LYS A 65 1.10 -0.20 -0.59
N ALA A 66 2.37 0.08 -0.88
CA ALA A 66 2.97 1.39 -0.70
C ALA A 66 2.29 2.46 -1.56
N GLU A 67 2.00 2.16 -2.83
CA GLU A 67 1.28 3.07 -3.74
C GLU A 67 -0.12 3.40 -3.21
N ARG A 68 -0.87 2.39 -2.72
CA ARG A 68 -2.18 2.61 -2.10
C ARG A 68 -2.09 3.49 -0.85
N GLN A 69 -1.10 3.25 0.00
CA GLN A 69 -0.87 4.08 1.19
C GLN A 69 -0.49 5.51 0.80
N GLY A 70 0.37 5.68 -0.20
CA GLY A 70 0.74 6.99 -0.76
C GLY A 70 -0.49 7.76 -1.23
N LYS A 71 -1.32 7.14 -2.08
CA LYS A 71 -2.58 7.75 -2.57
C LYS A 71 -3.53 8.16 -1.44
N PHE A 72 -3.63 7.37 -0.37
CA PHE A 72 -4.44 7.73 0.78
C PHE A 72 -3.86 8.91 1.57
N ILE A 73 -2.54 8.95 1.75
CA ILE A 73 -1.85 10.09 2.39
C ILE A 73 -2.02 11.35 1.55
N ASP A 74 -1.86 11.26 0.24
CA ASP A 74 -2.03 12.38 -0.69
C ASP A 74 -3.49 12.88 -0.67
N PHE A 75 -4.47 11.96 -0.71
CA PHE A 75 -5.87 12.31 -0.54
C PHE A 75 -6.15 13.06 0.78
N ILE A 76 -5.58 12.61 1.90
CA ILE A 76 -5.72 13.30 3.20
C ILE A 76 -5.04 14.66 3.16
N LYS A 77 -3.86 14.79 2.56
CA LYS A 77 -3.15 16.08 2.46
C LYS A 77 -3.96 17.08 1.63
N ASP A 78 -4.44 16.65 0.47
CA ASP A 78 -5.18 17.50 -0.46
C ASP A 78 -6.54 17.93 0.11
N ASN A 79 -7.19 17.05 0.89
CA ASN A 79 -8.52 17.29 1.45
C ASN A 79 -8.48 17.51 2.97
N PHE A 80 -7.34 17.92 3.53
CA PHE A 80 -7.11 17.96 4.98
C PHE A 80 -8.20 18.72 5.72
N LYS A 81 -8.60 19.89 5.19
CA LYS A 81 -9.63 20.74 5.79
C LYS A 81 -10.99 20.02 5.84
N GLU A 82 -11.39 19.37 4.76
CA GLU A 82 -12.67 18.66 4.68
C GLU A 82 -12.69 17.43 5.59
N VAL A 83 -11.62 16.62 5.55
CA VAL A 83 -11.46 15.44 6.41
C VAL A 83 -11.45 15.84 7.90
N PHE A 84 -10.79 16.95 8.23
CA PHE A 84 -10.74 17.45 9.61
C PHE A 84 -12.13 17.86 10.12
N TRP A 85 -12.86 18.70 9.38
CA TRP A 85 -14.18 19.18 9.82
C TRP A 85 -15.24 18.08 9.83
N THR A 86 -15.22 17.16 8.87
CA THR A 86 -16.15 16.01 8.85
C THR A 86 -15.90 15.07 10.03
N THR A 87 -14.63 14.77 10.34
CA THR A 87 -14.26 13.97 11.51
C THR A 87 -14.67 14.67 12.82
N LEU A 88 -14.43 15.98 12.92
CA LEU A 88 -14.79 16.76 14.10
C LEU A 88 -16.31 16.79 14.31
N ALA A 89 -17.10 17.03 13.26
CA ALA A 89 -18.55 17.01 13.34
C ALA A 89 -19.10 15.64 13.76
N GLY A 90 -18.52 14.55 13.23
CA GLY A 90 -18.86 13.19 13.61
C GLY A 90 -18.60 12.90 15.10
N LEU A 91 -17.46 13.35 15.63
CA LEU A 91 -17.14 13.21 17.05
C LEU A 91 -18.11 13.99 17.96
N VAL A 92 -18.45 15.23 17.58
CA VAL A 92 -19.42 16.04 18.33
C VAL A 92 -20.79 15.36 18.36
N LEU A 93 -21.26 14.83 17.23
CA LEU A 93 -22.50 14.07 17.16
C LEU A 93 -22.46 12.80 18.00
N PHE A 94 -21.35 12.07 17.98
CA PHE A 94 -21.18 10.86 18.79
C PHE A 94 -21.25 11.15 20.29
N ILE A 95 -20.57 12.20 20.75
CA ILE A 95 -20.62 12.66 22.16
C ILE A 95 -22.05 13.09 22.51
N PHE A 96 -22.71 13.84 21.63
CA PHE A 96 -24.10 14.25 21.84
C PHE A 96 -25.04 13.06 22.01
N LEU A 97 -24.91 12.03 21.16
CA LEU A 97 -25.70 10.80 21.25
C LEU A 97 -25.44 10.04 22.55
N ILE A 98 -24.19 9.97 23.02
CA ILE A 98 -23.86 9.37 24.32
C ILE A 98 -24.55 10.12 25.46
N ILE A 99 -24.43 11.45 25.49
CA ILE A 99 -25.06 12.30 26.53
C ILE A 99 -26.58 12.13 26.51
N TRP A 100 -27.18 12.14 25.32
CA TRP A 100 -28.61 11.93 25.13
C TRP A 100 -29.06 10.56 25.64
N TRP A 101 -28.31 9.50 25.32
CA TRP A 101 -28.60 8.14 25.76
C TRP A 101 -28.54 7.99 27.29
N ILE A 102 -27.51 8.58 27.93
CA ILE A 102 -27.38 8.61 29.40
C ILE A 102 -28.56 9.34 30.05
N ARG A 103 -28.94 10.52 29.52
CA ARG A 103 -30.09 11.29 30.02
C ARG A 103 -31.41 10.51 29.89
N LYS A 104 -31.60 9.81 28.78
CA LYS A 104 -32.78 8.96 28.55
C LYS A 104 -32.85 7.79 29.55
N ARG A 105 -31.72 7.16 29.87
CA ARG A 105 -31.66 6.10 30.90
C ARG A 105 -32.00 6.60 32.30
N LYS A 106 -31.54 7.81 32.70
CA LYS A 106 -31.87 8.38 34.01
C LYS A 106 -33.37 8.68 34.17
N LYS A 107 -34.03 9.24 33.15
CA LYS A 107 -35.49 9.50 33.19
C LYS A 107 -36.33 8.24 33.38
N ARG A 108 -35.93 7.11 32.78
CA ARG A 108 -36.64 5.83 32.93
C ARG A 108 -36.62 5.29 34.37
N LYS A 109 -35.54 5.51 35.12
CA LYS A 109 -35.45 5.08 36.53
C LYS A 109 -36.25 5.97 37.48
N GLY A 110 -36.38 7.27 37.20
CA GLY A 110 -37.18 8.20 38.01
C GLY A 110 -38.68 7.92 37.96
N ASN A 111 -39.23 7.64 36.78
CA ASN A 111 -40.68 7.36 36.63
C ASN A 111 -41.13 6.04 37.27
N THR A 112 -40.24 5.07 37.50
CA THR A 112 -40.60 3.81 38.16
C THR A 112 -40.75 3.98 39.69
N VAL A 113 -40.19 5.04 40.28
CA VAL A 113 -40.24 5.28 41.74
C VAL A 113 -41.52 6.01 42.16
N TYR A 114 -42.15 6.80 41.28
CA TYR A 114 -43.40 7.54 41.55
C TYR A 114 -44.68 6.79 41.15
N SER A 115 -44.58 5.52 40.74
CA SER A 115 -45.70 4.69 40.27
C SER A 115 -46.00 3.50 41.23
N LYS A 116 -45.63 3.61 42.50
CA LYS A 116 -45.99 2.66 43.55
C LYS A 116 -46.78 3.35 44.65
#